data_AF-A0AA38HFF3-F1
#
_entry.id   AF-A0AA38HFF3-F1
#
_cell.length_a   1.000
_cell.length_b   1.000
_cell.length_c   1.000
_cell.angle_alpha   90.00
_cell.angle_beta   90.00
_cell.angle_gamma   90.00
#
_symmetry.space_group_name_H-M   'P 1'
#
loop_
_entity.id
_entity.type
_entity.pdbx_description
1 polymer ?
#
loop_
_entity_poly.entity_id
_entity_poly.type
_entity_poly.pdbx_seq_one_letter_code
_entity_poly.pdbx_strand_id
1 'polypeptide(L)'
;MSSASATAGPSRRHSQFRPCIDLHQGVVKQIVGGTLDLTSVEEKELKTNFVAANPSSYYAKLYRDNGLTGGHVIKLGPNNDDAAKEALRAWPNGLQVGGGITGDNALDWLELGAEKVIVTSYLFPDARLSLERLEALSRKVGKERLVVDISCRRREKGWVVAMNGWKTLTDTYVTRETITLISQHTSELLIHAADVEGLCQGIDEDLVRSLGEWCSIPCTYAGGAKELGDLELVDRLSGGQVDLTFGSALDIFGGKGVGFDELVQVDKRMKEMSRGAV
;
A
#
# COMPACT_ATOMS: atom_id res chain seq x y z
N MET A 1 -30.83 38.59 -1.66
CA MET A 1 -30.28 37.23 -1.73
C MET A 1 -28.77 37.36 -1.75
N SER A 2 -28.13 37.19 -0.60
CA SER A 2 -26.67 37.28 -0.48
C SER A 2 -26.09 35.92 -0.86
N SER A 3 -25.37 35.86 -1.98
CA SER A 3 -24.56 34.70 -2.36
C SER A 3 -23.40 34.60 -1.38
N ALA A 4 -23.47 33.63 -0.48
CA ALA A 4 -22.32 33.25 0.34
C ALA A 4 -21.22 32.76 -0.62
N SER A 5 -20.21 33.61 -0.81
CA SER A 5 -18.92 33.20 -1.38
C SER A 5 -18.37 32.12 -0.46
N ALA A 6 -18.34 30.87 -0.94
CA ALA A 6 -17.62 29.80 -0.28
C ALA A 6 -16.15 30.22 -0.30
N THR A 7 -15.65 30.68 0.84
CA THR A 7 -14.23 30.96 1.04
C THR A 7 -13.50 29.63 0.83
N ALA A 8 -12.82 29.48 -0.30
CA ALA A 8 -11.91 28.37 -0.54
C ALA A 8 -10.92 28.35 0.63
N GLY A 9 -10.93 27.26 1.39
CA GLY A 9 -9.97 27.04 2.46
C GLY A 9 -8.53 27.10 1.91
N PRO A 10 -7.52 27.25 2.79
CA PRO A 10 -6.13 27.28 2.36
C PRO A 10 -5.83 26.04 1.51
N SER A 11 -5.17 26.29 0.39
CA SER A 11 -4.71 25.27 -0.53
C SER A 11 -3.87 24.23 0.22
N ARG A 12 -4.30 22.97 0.21
CA ARG A 12 -3.54 21.84 0.76
C ARG A 12 -3.58 20.64 -0.18
N ARG A 13 -2.63 19.73 0.00
CA ARG A 13 -2.68 18.39 -0.58
C ARG A 13 -3.94 17.66 -0.08
N HIS A 14 -4.54 16.87 -0.96
CA HIS A 14 -5.59 15.92 -0.63
C HIS A 14 -5.11 14.48 -0.81
N SER A 15 -5.66 13.58 0.00
CA SER A 15 -5.40 12.14 -0.09
C SER A 15 -5.80 11.59 -1.46
N GLN A 16 -4.97 10.69 -1.97
CA GLN A 16 -5.14 10.07 -3.29
C GLN A 16 -5.46 8.59 -3.16
N PHE A 17 -6.12 8.04 -4.18
CA PHE A 17 -6.29 6.61 -4.34
C PHE A 17 -4.99 5.97 -4.85
N ARG A 18 -4.53 4.90 -4.18
CA ARG A 18 -3.40 4.07 -4.60
C ARG A 18 -3.90 2.67 -4.98
N PRO A 19 -3.79 2.25 -6.25
CA PRO A 19 -4.30 0.94 -6.64
C PRO A 19 -3.32 -0.19 -6.24
N CYS A 20 -3.84 -1.40 -5.99
CA CYS A 20 -3.02 -2.57 -5.67
C CYS A 20 -3.28 -3.75 -6.63
N ILE A 21 -2.27 -4.59 -6.83
CA ILE A 21 -2.39 -5.90 -7.50
C ILE A 21 -1.72 -6.95 -6.61
N ASP A 22 -2.54 -7.68 -5.88
CA ASP A 22 -2.06 -8.78 -5.02
C ASP A 22 -1.98 -10.08 -5.82
N LEU A 23 -0.82 -10.73 -5.79
CA LEU A 23 -0.53 -11.94 -6.54
C LEU A 23 -0.30 -13.11 -5.60
N HIS A 24 -0.99 -14.22 -5.84
CA HIS A 24 -0.75 -15.47 -5.14
C HIS A 24 -0.84 -16.66 -6.10
N GLN A 25 0.23 -17.47 -6.16
CA GLN A 25 0.39 -18.57 -7.13
C GLN A 25 0.21 -18.10 -8.58
N GLY A 26 0.75 -16.91 -8.90
CA GLY A 26 0.75 -16.35 -10.26
C GLY A 26 -0.58 -15.77 -10.70
N VAL A 27 -1.58 -15.69 -9.82
CA VAL A 27 -2.92 -15.17 -10.12
C VAL A 27 -3.23 -13.96 -9.25
N VAL A 28 -3.94 -12.99 -9.82
CA VAL A 28 -4.45 -11.84 -9.06
C VAL A 28 -5.52 -12.32 -8.08
N LYS A 29 -5.31 -12.09 -6.78
CA LYS A 29 -6.25 -12.48 -5.72
C LYS A 29 -6.41 -11.34 -4.73
N GLN A 30 -7.61 -11.20 -4.17
CA GLN A 30 -7.82 -10.35 -2.99
C GLN A 30 -7.96 -11.23 -1.75
N ILE A 31 -7.14 -10.94 -0.75
CA ILE A 31 -7.03 -11.71 0.49
C ILE A 31 -7.99 -11.20 1.56
N VAL A 32 -8.35 -12.05 2.53
CA VAL A 32 -9.17 -11.71 3.69
C VAL A 32 -8.54 -12.18 4.98
N GLY A 33 -8.45 -11.26 5.93
CA GLY A 33 -8.31 -11.59 7.33
C GLY A 33 -6.86 -11.69 7.78
N GLY A 34 -6.64 -11.32 9.03
CA GLY A 34 -5.33 -10.99 9.59
C GLY A 34 -4.33 -12.12 9.78
N THR A 35 -4.36 -13.24 9.04
CA THR A 35 -3.25 -14.21 9.01
C THR A 35 -3.10 -14.79 7.60
N LEU A 36 -1.90 -14.71 7.01
CA LEU A 36 -1.57 -15.38 5.75
C LEU A 36 -0.54 -16.50 5.99
N ASP A 37 -0.85 -17.72 5.56
CA ASP A 37 0.21 -18.72 5.38
C ASP A 37 0.89 -18.51 4.03
N LEU A 38 2.06 -17.88 4.04
CA LEU A 38 2.87 -17.63 2.85
C LEU A 38 3.81 -18.80 2.49
N THR A 39 3.87 -19.83 3.35
CA THR A 39 4.86 -20.92 3.26
C THR A 39 4.29 -22.25 2.76
N SER A 40 2.97 -22.41 2.75
CA SER A 40 2.34 -23.62 2.25
C SER A 40 2.19 -23.58 0.72
N VAL A 41 2.62 -24.66 0.05
CA VAL A 41 2.30 -24.94 -1.36
C VAL A 41 0.90 -25.57 -1.47
N GLU A 42 0.36 -26.05 -0.36
CA GLU A 42 -1.01 -26.56 -0.24
C GLU A 42 -1.98 -25.38 0.02
N GLU A 43 -3.09 -25.34 -0.72
CA GLU A 43 -4.17 -24.31 -0.63
C GLU A 43 -4.88 -24.20 0.74
N LYS A 44 -4.41 -24.91 1.77
CA LYS A 44 -5.04 -24.88 3.08
C LYS A 44 -4.72 -23.57 3.81
N GLU A 45 -5.77 -22.76 3.92
CA GLU A 45 -5.99 -21.61 4.80
C GLU A 45 -5.61 -20.20 4.30
N LEU A 46 -5.57 -19.94 2.99
CA LEU A 46 -5.79 -18.57 2.51
C LEU A 46 -7.29 -18.36 2.24
N LYS A 47 -7.97 -17.60 3.11
CA LYS A 47 -9.34 -17.14 2.79
C LYS A 47 -9.24 -16.06 1.72
N THR A 48 -9.56 -16.42 0.48
CA THR A 48 -9.61 -15.49 -0.65
C THR A 48 -11.04 -15.00 -0.85
N ASN A 49 -11.24 -13.69 -0.99
CA ASN A 49 -12.54 -13.12 -1.39
C ASN A 49 -12.83 -13.40 -2.87
N PHE A 50 -11.78 -13.41 -3.69
CA PHE A 50 -11.89 -13.42 -5.13
C PHE A 50 -10.60 -13.91 -5.79
N VAL A 51 -10.75 -14.70 -6.85
CA VAL A 51 -9.68 -15.02 -7.79
C VAL A 51 -10.04 -14.32 -9.09
N ALA A 52 -9.18 -13.40 -9.53
CA ALA A 52 -9.48 -12.60 -10.72
C ALA A 52 -9.40 -13.44 -12.00
N ALA A 53 -10.39 -13.25 -12.87
CA ALA A 53 -10.41 -13.88 -14.19
C ALA A 53 -9.39 -13.25 -15.16
N ASN A 54 -9.04 -11.98 -14.92
CA ASN A 54 -8.12 -11.24 -15.76
C ASN A 54 -6.67 -11.37 -15.26
N PRO A 55 -5.68 -11.37 -16.18
CA PRO A 55 -4.28 -11.42 -15.81
C PRO A 55 -3.80 -10.10 -15.18
N SER A 56 -2.63 -10.14 -14.56
CA SER A 56 -2.01 -8.96 -13.92
C SER A 56 -1.81 -7.78 -14.88
N SER A 57 -1.51 -8.06 -16.16
CA SER A 57 -1.35 -7.03 -17.20
C SER A 57 -2.63 -6.25 -17.49
N TYR A 58 -3.81 -6.85 -17.30
CA TYR A 58 -5.09 -6.16 -17.48
C TYR A 58 -5.22 -5.01 -16.47
N TYR A 59 -5.00 -5.31 -15.19
CA TYR A 59 -5.09 -4.32 -14.11
C TYR A 59 -4.03 -3.23 -14.25
N ALA A 60 -2.79 -3.59 -14.59
CA ALA A 60 -1.73 -2.62 -14.85
C ALA A 60 -2.07 -1.65 -15.99
N LYS A 61 -2.65 -2.14 -17.10
CA LYS A 61 -3.14 -1.28 -18.20
C LYS A 61 -4.29 -0.40 -17.76
N LEU A 62 -5.25 -0.97 -17.02
CA LEU A 62 -6.39 -0.21 -16.49
C LEU A 62 -5.94 0.96 -15.62
N TYR A 63 -4.94 0.75 -14.75
CA TYR A 63 -4.38 1.80 -13.90
C TYR A 63 -3.60 2.84 -14.69
N ARG A 64 -2.80 2.40 -15.66
CA ARG A 64 -2.06 3.28 -16.58
C ARG A 64 -3.00 4.20 -17.36
N ASP A 65 -4.04 3.62 -17.97
CA ASP A 65 -4.97 4.33 -18.84
C ASP A 65 -5.81 5.36 -18.05
N ASN A 66 -5.88 5.20 -16.71
CA ASN A 66 -6.50 6.16 -15.79
C ASN A 66 -5.49 7.07 -15.05
N GLY A 67 -4.19 6.94 -15.28
CA GLY A 67 -3.16 7.77 -14.64
C GLY A 67 -3.02 7.55 -13.13
N LEU A 68 -3.26 6.33 -12.65
CA LEU A 68 -3.22 5.98 -11.23
C LEU A 68 -1.80 5.59 -10.79
N THR A 69 -0.97 6.59 -10.48
CA THR A 69 0.43 6.39 -10.04
C THR A 69 0.54 6.00 -8.57
N GLY A 70 1.72 5.50 -8.15
CA GLY A 70 1.96 5.02 -6.78
C GLY A 70 1.23 3.71 -6.46
N GLY A 71 0.77 3.00 -7.49
CA GLY A 71 0.18 1.68 -7.35
C GLY A 71 1.24 0.61 -7.08
N HIS A 72 0.86 -0.44 -6.36
CA HIS A 72 1.79 -1.50 -5.93
C HIS A 72 1.32 -2.89 -6.32
N VAL A 73 2.28 -3.71 -6.78
CA VAL A 73 2.11 -5.14 -7.04
C VAL A 73 2.73 -5.91 -5.88
N ILE A 74 1.95 -6.71 -5.17
CA ILE A 74 2.43 -7.45 -3.99
C ILE A 74 2.46 -8.94 -4.26
N LYS A 75 3.66 -9.54 -4.17
CA LYS A 75 3.86 -10.98 -4.31
C LYS A 75 3.64 -11.69 -2.97
N LEU A 76 2.50 -12.36 -2.83
CA LEU A 76 2.13 -13.13 -1.65
C LEU A 76 2.61 -14.58 -1.80
N GLY A 77 3.85 -14.82 -1.37
CA GLY A 77 4.48 -16.14 -1.40
C GLY A 77 5.20 -16.46 -2.72
N PRO A 78 5.59 -17.72 -2.95
CA PRO A 78 6.33 -18.13 -4.14
C PRO A 78 5.45 -18.10 -5.41
N ASN A 79 6.07 -18.33 -6.56
CA ASN A 79 5.42 -18.52 -7.87
C ASN A 79 4.67 -17.28 -8.42
N ASN A 80 5.03 -16.08 -7.98
CA ASN A 80 4.38 -14.83 -8.40
C ASN A 80 5.23 -13.99 -9.36
N ASP A 81 6.51 -14.34 -9.56
CA ASP A 81 7.47 -13.47 -10.27
C ASP A 81 7.07 -13.22 -11.73
N ASP A 82 6.53 -14.21 -12.44
CA ASP A 82 6.14 -14.04 -13.83
C ASP A 82 4.90 -13.16 -13.99
N ALA A 83 3.93 -13.27 -13.08
CA ALA A 83 2.78 -12.37 -13.03
C ALA A 83 3.20 -10.94 -12.62
N ALA A 84 4.14 -10.79 -11.68
CA ALA A 84 4.66 -9.47 -11.34
C ALA A 84 5.37 -8.82 -12.54
N LYS A 85 6.24 -9.56 -13.24
CA LYS A 85 6.90 -9.10 -14.48
C LYS A 85 5.87 -8.74 -15.55
N GLU A 86 4.80 -9.50 -15.68
CA GLU A 86 3.72 -9.21 -16.62
C GLU A 86 3.06 -7.85 -16.33
N ALA A 87 2.71 -7.55 -15.06
CA ALA A 87 2.18 -6.24 -14.66
C ALA A 87 3.16 -5.10 -14.94
N LEU A 88 4.44 -5.26 -14.56
CA LEU A 88 5.48 -4.24 -14.76
C LEU A 88 5.72 -3.95 -16.24
N ARG A 89 5.74 -4.97 -17.12
CA ARG A 89 5.88 -4.79 -18.57
C ARG A 89 4.68 -4.07 -19.19
N ALA A 90 3.50 -4.23 -18.62
CA ALA A 90 2.29 -3.56 -19.10
C ALA A 90 2.30 -2.05 -18.80
N TRP A 91 3.00 -1.64 -17.74
CA TRP A 91 3.25 -0.22 -17.43
C TRP A 91 4.66 -0.01 -16.84
N PRO A 92 5.69 0.06 -17.70
CA PRO A 92 7.06 0.25 -17.25
C PRO A 92 7.23 1.56 -16.46
N ASN A 93 7.89 1.48 -15.31
CA ASN A 93 8.10 2.57 -14.35
C ASN A 93 6.79 3.20 -13.82
N GLY A 94 5.67 2.48 -13.90
CA GLY A 94 4.37 2.95 -13.44
C GLY A 94 3.89 2.35 -12.11
N LEU A 95 4.40 1.18 -11.77
CA LEU A 95 4.00 0.40 -10.59
C LEU A 95 5.21 0.04 -9.72
N GLN A 96 4.98 0.00 -8.42
CA GLN A 96 5.92 -0.49 -7.43
C GLN A 96 5.78 -2.01 -7.28
N VAL A 97 6.81 -2.70 -6.79
CA VAL A 97 6.75 -4.16 -6.56
C VAL A 97 7.27 -4.56 -5.19
N GLY A 98 6.49 -5.38 -4.48
CA GLY A 98 6.81 -5.92 -3.16
C GLY A 98 6.67 -7.43 -3.08
N GLY A 99 7.07 -7.99 -1.93
CA GLY A 99 7.00 -9.42 -1.64
C GLY A 99 8.29 -10.17 -2.01
N GLY A 100 9.06 -10.53 -0.98
CA GLY A 100 10.34 -11.22 -1.16
C GLY A 100 11.47 -10.35 -1.73
N ILE A 101 11.36 -9.02 -1.61
CA ILE A 101 12.44 -8.09 -1.99
C ILE A 101 13.57 -8.18 -0.94
N THR A 102 14.79 -8.35 -1.41
CA THR A 102 16.01 -8.43 -0.59
C THR A 102 17.10 -7.54 -1.18
N GLY A 103 18.23 -7.42 -0.46
CA GLY A 103 19.42 -6.78 -0.99
C GLY A 103 19.92 -7.38 -2.30
N ASP A 104 19.66 -8.67 -2.55
CA ASP A 104 20.20 -9.37 -3.71
C ASP A 104 19.39 -9.12 -4.98
N ASN A 105 18.06 -9.10 -4.90
CA ASN A 105 17.18 -9.04 -6.07
C ASN A 105 16.58 -7.66 -6.37
N ALA A 106 16.77 -6.67 -5.49
CA ALA A 106 16.08 -5.40 -5.61
C ALA A 106 16.43 -4.61 -6.89
N LEU A 107 17.68 -4.65 -7.34
CA LEU A 107 18.08 -3.98 -8.59
C LEU A 107 17.44 -4.66 -9.81
N ASP A 108 17.40 -5.98 -9.83
CA ASP A 108 16.79 -6.75 -10.93
C ASP A 108 15.32 -6.36 -11.14
N TRP A 109 14.57 -6.13 -10.05
CA TRP A 109 13.17 -5.69 -10.13
C TRP A 109 13.03 -4.28 -10.71
N LEU A 110 13.96 -3.37 -10.41
CA LEU A 110 13.99 -2.04 -11.01
C LEU A 110 14.33 -2.13 -12.51
N GLU A 111 15.29 -2.98 -12.89
CA GLU A 111 15.64 -3.23 -14.30
C GLU A 111 14.48 -3.87 -15.09
N LEU A 112 13.63 -4.65 -14.42
CA LEU A 112 12.41 -5.23 -14.98
C LEU A 112 11.26 -4.22 -15.12
N GLY A 113 11.46 -2.96 -14.75
CA GLY A 113 10.52 -1.86 -14.97
C GLY A 113 9.66 -1.50 -13.77
N ALA A 114 10.02 -1.90 -12.55
CA ALA A 114 9.40 -1.35 -11.35
C ALA A 114 9.78 0.12 -11.15
N GLU A 115 8.81 0.96 -10.79
CA GLU A 115 9.05 2.36 -10.40
C GLU A 115 9.88 2.41 -9.11
N LYS A 116 9.48 1.61 -8.13
CA LYS A 116 10.18 1.41 -6.85
C LYS A 116 10.06 -0.05 -6.42
N VAL A 117 10.97 -0.46 -5.54
CA VAL A 117 10.87 -1.72 -4.82
C VAL A 117 10.32 -1.49 -3.41
N ILE A 118 9.48 -2.40 -2.95
CA ILE A 118 8.85 -2.38 -1.62
C ILE A 118 9.49 -3.48 -0.78
N VAL A 119 10.22 -3.07 0.25
CA VAL A 119 10.87 -3.99 1.19
C VAL A 119 9.98 -4.21 2.42
N THR A 120 9.86 -5.47 2.84
CA THR A 120 9.00 -5.91 3.96
C THR A 120 9.83 -6.67 5.02
N SER A 121 9.67 -7.98 5.12
CA SER A 121 10.26 -8.86 6.13
C SER A 121 11.79 -8.91 6.10
N TYR A 122 12.42 -8.57 4.98
CA TYR A 122 13.88 -8.48 4.87
C TYR A 122 14.49 -7.53 5.90
N LEU A 123 13.77 -6.49 6.31
CA LEU A 123 14.24 -5.53 7.33
C LEU A 123 14.16 -6.06 8.76
N PHE A 124 13.56 -7.23 9.00
CA PHE A 124 13.28 -7.74 10.35
C PHE A 124 13.92 -9.11 10.61
N PRO A 125 15.25 -9.28 10.48
CA PRO A 125 15.91 -10.51 10.94
C PRO A 125 15.61 -10.73 12.42
N ASP A 126 15.28 -11.97 12.78
CA ASP A 126 14.94 -12.36 14.16
C ASP A 126 13.84 -11.49 14.81
N ALA A 127 12.93 -10.97 13.98
CA ALA A 127 11.83 -10.09 14.37
C ALA A 127 12.29 -8.78 15.03
N ARG A 128 13.41 -8.23 14.57
CA ARG A 128 13.96 -6.92 15.00
C ARG A 128 14.33 -6.05 13.81
N LEU A 129 14.01 -4.77 13.86
CA LEU A 129 14.38 -3.83 12.80
C LEU A 129 15.90 -3.77 12.63
N SER A 130 16.38 -4.08 11.43
CA SER A 130 17.78 -3.95 11.03
C SER A 130 17.98 -2.67 10.20
N LEU A 131 18.47 -1.62 10.86
CA LEU A 131 18.87 -0.38 10.19
C LEU A 131 20.01 -0.61 9.20
N GLU A 132 20.93 -1.52 9.52
CA GLU A 132 22.03 -1.89 8.61
C GLU A 132 21.49 -2.39 7.26
N ARG A 133 20.48 -3.28 7.27
CA ARG A 133 19.84 -3.77 6.04
C ARG A 133 19.11 -2.66 5.30
N LEU A 134 18.42 -1.77 6.01
CA LEU A 134 17.72 -0.63 5.42
C LEU A 134 18.70 0.34 4.75
N GLU A 135 19.76 0.73 5.43
CA GLU A 135 20.82 1.61 4.92
C GLU A 135 21.55 0.98 3.73
N ALA A 136 21.91 -0.30 3.81
CA ALA A 136 22.55 -1.02 2.71
C ALA A 136 21.65 -1.06 1.48
N LEU A 137 20.37 -1.39 1.65
CA LEU A 137 19.41 -1.42 0.54
C LEU A 137 19.19 -0.03 -0.05
N SER A 138 18.96 0.98 0.80
CA SER A 138 18.80 2.38 0.39
C SER A 138 19.99 2.90 -0.41
N ARG A 139 21.23 2.62 0.02
CA ARG A 139 22.44 2.95 -0.75
C ARG A 139 22.52 2.21 -2.08
N LYS A 140 22.10 0.94 -2.12
CA LYS A 140 22.18 0.11 -3.33
C LYS A 140 21.19 0.55 -4.40
N VAL A 141 19.94 0.80 -4.03
CA VAL A 141 18.86 1.12 -4.99
C VAL A 141 18.59 2.61 -5.14
N GLY A 142 19.08 3.44 -4.22
CA GLY A 142 18.72 4.85 -4.12
C GLY A 142 17.43 5.04 -3.31
N LYS A 143 17.45 6.02 -2.39
CA LYS A 143 16.32 6.32 -1.49
C LYS A 143 15.02 6.56 -2.26
N GLU A 144 15.10 7.24 -3.39
CA GLU A 144 14.01 7.61 -4.29
C GLU A 144 13.29 6.42 -4.95
N ARG A 145 13.95 5.26 -4.99
CA ARG A 145 13.40 4.01 -5.55
C ARG A 145 13.09 2.94 -4.50
N LEU A 146 13.11 3.32 -3.23
CA LEU A 146 12.77 2.46 -2.11
C LEU A 146 11.47 2.90 -1.45
N VAL A 147 10.64 1.91 -1.13
CA VAL A 147 9.44 1.98 -0.29
C VAL A 147 9.63 1.00 0.85
N VAL A 148 9.27 1.39 2.08
CA VAL A 148 9.24 0.46 3.22
C VAL A 148 7.79 0.16 3.57
N ASP A 149 7.46 -1.13 3.54
CA ASP A 149 6.14 -1.63 3.96
C ASP A 149 6.20 -2.12 5.40
N ILE A 150 5.39 -1.47 6.24
CA ILE A 150 5.21 -1.77 7.65
C ILE A 150 3.81 -2.34 7.86
N SER A 151 3.73 -3.66 7.85
CA SER A 151 2.55 -4.38 8.35
C SER A 151 2.51 -4.31 9.87
N CYS A 152 1.37 -3.91 10.43
CA CYS A 152 1.23 -3.75 11.88
C CYS A 152 -0.11 -4.29 12.39
N ARG A 153 -0.14 -4.59 13.69
CA ARG A 153 -1.33 -4.99 14.43
C ARG A 153 -1.52 -4.14 15.67
N ARG A 154 -2.78 -3.87 16.02
CA ARG A 154 -3.18 -3.15 17.22
C ARG A 154 -2.99 -4.02 18.46
N ARG A 155 -2.43 -3.42 19.50
CA ARG A 155 -2.20 -3.97 20.84
C ARG A 155 -2.60 -2.92 21.87
N GLU A 156 -2.61 -3.29 23.14
CA GLU A 156 -3.05 -2.38 24.23
C GLU A 156 -2.32 -1.02 24.24
N LYS A 157 -1.05 -0.99 23.82
CA LYS A 157 -0.19 0.21 23.84
C LYS A 157 0.07 0.83 22.46
N GLY A 158 -0.77 0.56 21.46
CA GLY A 158 -0.61 1.08 20.09
C GLY A 158 -0.43 -0.03 19.07
N TRP A 159 0.46 0.14 18.09
CA TRP A 159 0.64 -0.81 17.00
C TRP A 159 2.04 -1.43 17.01
N VAL A 160 2.11 -2.75 16.82
CA VAL A 160 3.35 -3.51 16.76
C VAL A 160 3.52 -4.04 15.34
N VAL A 161 4.74 -3.91 14.80
CA VAL A 161 5.06 -4.45 13.46
C VAL A 161 4.93 -5.97 13.49
N ALA A 162 4.23 -6.50 12.50
CA ALA A 162 3.98 -7.92 12.32
C ALA A 162 4.59 -8.40 11.00
N MET A 163 5.20 -9.57 11.01
CA MET A 163 5.87 -10.18 9.86
C MET A 163 5.40 -11.63 9.65
N ASN A 164 5.91 -12.29 8.61
CA ASN A 164 5.57 -13.67 8.24
C ASN A 164 4.07 -13.88 8.04
N GLY A 165 3.44 -13.05 7.20
CA GLY A 165 1.98 -13.09 7.00
C GLY A 165 1.21 -12.77 8.29
N TRP A 166 1.75 -11.82 9.07
CA TRP A 166 1.22 -11.33 10.34
C TRP A 166 1.18 -12.36 11.49
N LYS A 167 1.84 -13.52 11.34
CA LYS A 167 1.94 -14.57 12.36
C LYS A 167 2.94 -14.24 13.47
N THR A 168 3.95 -13.43 13.18
CA THR A 168 5.03 -13.10 14.13
C THR A 168 4.98 -11.60 14.47
N LEU A 169 4.84 -11.25 15.74
CA LEU A 169 5.06 -9.89 16.20
C LEU A 169 6.56 -9.65 16.40
N THR A 170 7.01 -8.48 15.98
CA THR A 170 8.38 -7.99 16.24
C THR A 170 8.46 -7.27 17.58
N ASP A 171 9.66 -6.85 17.98
CA ASP A 171 9.86 -5.93 19.10
C ASP A 171 9.67 -4.45 18.73
N THR A 172 9.37 -4.17 17.47
CA THR A 172 9.31 -2.82 16.91
C THR A 172 7.88 -2.30 16.94
N TYR A 173 7.67 -1.19 17.65
CA TYR A 173 6.40 -0.46 17.65
C TYR A 173 6.35 0.57 16.52
N VAL A 174 5.16 0.78 15.96
CA VAL A 174 4.89 1.87 15.02
C VAL A 174 4.64 3.14 15.84
N THR A 175 5.67 3.98 15.89
CA THR A 175 5.65 5.27 16.60
C THR A 175 6.23 6.36 15.71
N ARG A 176 6.10 7.62 16.13
CA ARG A 176 6.72 8.76 15.46
C ARG A 176 8.22 8.58 15.27
N GLU A 177 8.91 8.06 16.28
CA GLU A 177 10.36 7.84 16.27
C GLU A 177 10.74 6.78 15.23
N THR A 178 10.06 5.63 15.24
CA THR A 178 10.30 4.56 14.25
C THR A 178 10.01 5.04 12.82
N ILE A 179 8.89 5.74 12.61
CA ILE A 179 8.53 6.31 11.30
C ILE A 179 9.58 7.32 10.83
N THR A 180 10.01 8.22 11.71
CA THR A 180 11.04 9.24 11.40
C THR A 180 12.36 8.58 11.04
N LEU A 181 12.79 7.59 11.82
CA LEU A 181 14.02 6.83 11.61
C LEU A 181 14.02 6.12 10.25
N ILE A 182 12.94 5.38 9.93
CA ILE A 182 12.82 4.68 8.64
C ILE A 182 12.79 5.67 7.47
N SER A 183 12.06 6.79 7.62
CA SER A 183 11.90 7.83 6.57
C SER A 183 13.22 8.50 6.16
N GLN A 184 14.27 8.38 6.96
CA GLN A 184 15.61 8.86 6.58
C GLN A 184 16.17 8.08 5.38
N HIS A 185 15.77 6.82 5.19
CA HIS A 185 16.36 5.90 4.23
C HIS A 185 15.42 5.44 3.10
N THR A 186 14.14 5.83 3.13
CA THR A 186 13.14 5.50 2.10
C THR A 186 12.43 6.75 1.59
N SER A 187 11.90 6.71 0.38
CA SER A 187 11.14 7.84 -0.19
C SER A 187 9.64 7.77 0.07
N GLU A 188 9.15 6.60 0.47
CA GLU A 188 7.73 6.35 0.69
C GLU A 188 7.53 5.23 1.72
N LEU A 189 6.37 5.30 2.39
CA LEU A 189 5.90 4.30 3.33
C LEU A 189 4.60 3.68 2.84
N LEU A 190 4.49 2.36 2.99
CA LEU A 190 3.25 1.62 2.87
C LEU A 190 2.91 1.05 4.24
N ILE A 191 1.76 1.40 4.81
CA ILE A 191 1.35 0.94 6.15
C ILE A 191 0.16 0.02 6.00
N HIS A 192 0.37 -1.28 6.24
CA HIS A 192 -0.69 -2.28 6.25
C HIS A 192 -1.24 -2.49 7.66
N ALA A 193 -2.54 -2.27 7.85
CA ALA A 193 -3.23 -2.55 9.10
C ALA A 193 -3.84 -3.96 9.07
N ALA A 194 -3.07 -4.95 9.52
CA ALA A 194 -3.39 -6.37 9.37
C ALA A 194 -4.69 -6.80 10.07
N ASP A 195 -5.12 -6.10 11.13
CA ASP A 195 -6.34 -6.47 11.86
C ASP A 195 -7.64 -6.11 11.11
N VAL A 196 -7.57 -5.22 10.11
CA VAL A 196 -8.72 -4.82 9.28
C VAL A 196 -8.57 -5.19 7.80
N GLU A 197 -7.42 -5.75 7.40
CA GLU A 197 -7.08 -6.09 6.02
C GLU A 197 -8.08 -7.05 5.37
N GLY A 198 -8.58 -6.68 4.19
CA GLY A 198 -9.56 -7.46 3.43
C GLY A 198 -10.94 -7.65 4.07
N LEU A 199 -11.19 -7.11 5.28
CA LEU A 199 -12.46 -7.29 5.99
C LEU A 199 -13.57 -6.38 5.47
N CYS A 200 -13.22 -5.27 4.82
CA CYS A 200 -14.16 -4.23 4.38
C CYS A 200 -15.09 -3.75 5.52
N GLN A 201 -14.55 -3.63 6.75
CA GLN A 201 -15.29 -3.21 7.94
C GLN A 201 -14.99 -1.77 8.39
N GLY A 202 -14.01 -1.13 7.77
CA GLY A 202 -13.55 0.21 8.09
C GLY A 202 -12.05 0.22 8.39
N ILE A 203 -11.46 1.40 8.22
CA ILE A 203 -10.05 1.67 8.49
C ILE A 203 -9.78 1.77 10.00
N ASP A 204 -8.52 1.64 10.39
CA ASP A 204 -8.04 2.03 11.72
C ASP A 204 -7.86 3.56 11.77
N GLU A 205 -8.90 4.28 12.17
CA GLU A 205 -8.88 5.75 12.19
C GLU A 205 -7.81 6.33 13.13
N ASP A 206 -7.52 5.67 14.25
CA ASP A 206 -6.52 6.14 15.22
C ASP A 206 -5.11 6.05 14.60
N LEU A 207 -4.84 4.99 13.84
CA LEU A 207 -3.59 4.85 13.10
C LEU A 207 -3.48 5.90 12.01
N VAL A 208 -4.54 6.13 11.22
CA VAL A 208 -4.54 7.15 10.15
C VAL A 208 -4.28 8.56 10.69
N ARG A 209 -4.91 8.94 11.82
CA ARG A 209 -4.62 10.24 12.48
C ARG A 209 -3.16 10.32 12.90
N SER A 210 -2.65 9.26 13.52
CA SER A 210 -1.24 9.19 13.96
C SER A 210 -0.26 9.32 12.79
N LEU A 211 -0.51 8.62 11.68
CA LEU A 211 0.31 8.69 10.47
C LEU A 211 0.28 10.09 9.84
N GLY A 212 -0.88 10.75 9.84
CA GLY A 212 -1.00 12.13 9.36
C GLY A 212 -0.11 13.12 10.12
N GLU A 213 0.14 12.86 11.41
CA GLU A 213 1.06 13.65 12.23
C GLU A 213 2.52 13.22 12.13
N TRP A 214 2.79 11.93 11.92
CA TRP A 214 4.14 11.35 12.04
C TRP A 214 4.89 11.30 10.70
N CYS A 215 4.18 11.12 9.59
CA CYS A 215 4.80 10.94 8.28
C CYS A 215 5.23 12.30 7.67
N SER A 216 6.49 12.35 7.23
CA SER A 216 7.08 13.51 6.53
C SER A 216 7.38 13.24 5.05
N ILE A 217 7.19 12.01 4.62
CA ILE A 217 7.32 11.53 3.24
C ILE A 217 5.98 10.89 2.81
N PRO A 218 5.73 10.70 1.50
CA PRO A 218 4.54 10.01 1.03
C PRO A 218 4.25 8.73 1.81
N CYS A 219 3.01 8.61 2.28
CA CYS A 219 2.56 7.50 3.09
C CYS A 219 1.24 7.00 2.52
N THR A 220 1.18 5.71 2.22
CA THR A 220 -0.03 5.03 1.77
C THR A 220 -0.51 4.09 2.87
N TYR A 221 -1.76 4.22 3.26
CA TYR A 221 -2.43 3.31 4.19
C TYR A 221 -3.20 2.24 3.40
N ALA A 222 -3.07 0.99 3.84
CA ALA A 222 -3.77 -0.16 3.29
C ALA A 222 -4.41 -0.98 4.42
N GLY A 223 -5.70 -1.29 4.27
CA GLY A 223 -6.45 -2.15 5.17
C GLY A 223 -7.85 -1.64 5.50
N GLY A 224 -8.87 -2.46 5.26
CA GLY A 224 -10.21 -2.22 5.79
C GLY A 224 -11.10 -1.20 5.05
N ALA A 225 -10.59 -0.52 4.02
CA ALA A 225 -11.40 0.34 3.16
C ALA A 225 -12.57 -0.45 2.55
N LYS A 226 -13.78 0.12 2.61
CA LYS A 226 -15.05 -0.56 2.31
C LYS A 226 -15.98 0.25 1.42
N GLU A 227 -15.91 1.57 1.46
CA GLU A 227 -16.81 2.45 0.72
C GLU A 227 -16.09 3.70 0.21
N LEU A 228 -16.69 4.38 -0.76
CA LEU A 228 -16.08 5.54 -1.42
C LEU A 228 -15.72 6.65 -0.43
N GLY A 229 -16.54 6.83 0.61
CA GLY A 229 -16.35 7.81 1.67
C GLY A 229 -15.09 7.60 2.52
N ASP A 230 -14.47 6.41 2.49
CA ASP A 230 -13.23 6.17 3.24
C ASP A 230 -12.06 7.03 2.74
N LEU A 231 -12.04 7.41 1.44
CA LEU A 231 -11.00 8.30 0.93
C LEU A 231 -11.12 9.72 1.51
N GLU A 232 -12.34 10.25 1.61
CA GLU A 232 -12.61 11.53 2.26
C GLU A 232 -12.38 11.46 3.78
N LEU A 233 -12.69 10.32 4.39
CA LEU A 233 -12.41 10.07 5.80
C LEU A 233 -10.90 10.12 6.07
N VAL A 234 -10.10 9.40 5.28
CA VAL A 234 -8.63 9.43 5.39
C VAL A 234 -8.07 10.83 5.15
N ASP A 235 -8.57 11.55 4.14
CA ASP A 235 -8.19 12.94 3.86
C ASP A 235 -8.42 13.85 5.08
N ARG A 236 -9.61 13.74 5.69
CA ARG A 236 -9.96 14.53 6.89
C ARG A 236 -9.11 14.15 8.11
N LEU A 237 -8.92 12.86 8.35
CA LEU A 237 -8.20 12.36 9.54
C LEU A 237 -6.70 12.66 9.47
N SER A 238 -6.11 12.61 8.28
CA SER A 238 -4.67 12.80 8.06
C SER A 238 -4.30 14.22 7.65
N GLY A 239 -5.27 15.12 7.42
CA GLY A 239 -5.02 16.43 6.84
C GLY A 239 -4.50 16.36 5.40
N GLY A 240 -4.83 15.29 4.66
CA GLY A 240 -4.36 15.03 3.31
C GLY A 240 -2.93 14.49 3.22
N GLN A 241 -2.34 14.04 4.34
CA GLN A 241 -0.96 13.53 4.38
C GLN A 241 -0.85 12.03 4.07
N VAL A 242 -1.94 11.28 4.21
CA VAL A 242 -1.96 9.82 4.01
C VAL A 242 -2.85 9.48 2.82
N ASP A 243 -2.34 8.68 1.88
CA ASP A 243 -3.12 8.14 0.77
C ASP A 243 -3.80 6.82 1.16
N LEU A 244 -4.78 6.38 0.36
CA LEU A 244 -5.57 5.18 0.67
C LEU A 244 -5.52 4.16 -0.46
N THR A 245 -5.21 2.92 -0.09
CA THR A 245 -5.35 1.75 -0.94
C THR A 245 -6.77 1.18 -0.88
N PHE A 246 -7.33 0.87 -2.05
CA PHE A 246 -8.54 0.06 -2.18
C PHE A 246 -8.22 -1.23 -2.93
N GLY A 247 -8.55 -2.37 -2.32
CA GLY A 247 -8.40 -3.71 -2.88
C GLY A 247 -9.73 -4.44 -2.93
N SER A 248 -9.97 -5.32 -1.95
CA SER A 248 -11.14 -6.23 -1.88
C SER A 248 -12.53 -5.58 -1.99
N ALA A 249 -12.67 -4.29 -1.70
CA ALA A 249 -13.94 -3.58 -1.83
C ALA A 249 -14.31 -3.24 -3.28
N LEU A 250 -13.33 -3.21 -4.20
CA LEU A 250 -13.51 -2.80 -5.59
C LEU A 250 -14.22 -3.86 -6.43
N ASP A 251 -15.15 -3.41 -7.25
CA ASP A 251 -15.88 -4.22 -8.24
C ASP A 251 -14.97 -4.92 -9.27
N ILE A 252 -13.86 -4.30 -9.68
CA ILE A 252 -12.85 -4.93 -10.56
C ILE A 252 -12.18 -6.16 -9.95
N PHE A 253 -12.33 -6.34 -8.63
CA PHE A 253 -11.92 -7.52 -7.87
C PHE A 253 -13.10 -8.28 -7.26
N GLY A 254 -14.31 -8.14 -7.81
CA GLY A 254 -15.50 -8.84 -7.34
C GLY A 254 -16.13 -8.28 -6.06
N GLY A 255 -15.59 -7.18 -5.53
CA GLY A 255 -16.17 -6.43 -4.43
C GLY A 255 -17.48 -5.75 -4.83
N LYS A 256 -18.23 -5.29 -3.82
CA LYS A 256 -19.51 -4.57 -4.01
C LYS A 256 -19.55 -3.22 -3.29
N GLY A 257 -18.46 -2.85 -2.62
CA GLY A 257 -18.41 -1.67 -1.78
C GLY A 257 -18.07 -0.40 -2.56
N VAL A 258 -17.20 -0.51 -3.57
CA VAL A 258 -16.69 0.63 -4.33
C VAL A 258 -16.66 0.32 -5.82
N GLY A 259 -17.28 1.19 -6.62
CA GLY A 259 -17.14 1.16 -8.08
C GLY A 259 -15.82 1.77 -8.52
N PHE A 260 -15.02 1.06 -9.31
CA PHE A 260 -13.69 1.53 -9.72
C PHE A 260 -13.75 2.86 -10.48
N ASP A 261 -14.64 2.98 -11.47
CA ASP A 261 -14.75 4.20 -12.28
C ASP A 261 -15.15 5.41 -11.42
N GLU A 262 -16.03 5.22 -10.44
CA GLU A 262 -16.45 6.27 -9.52
C GLU A 262 -15.28 6.73 -8.64
N LEU A 263 -14.51 5.78 -8.08
CA LEU A 263 -13.31 6.08 -7.30
C LEU A 263 -12.26 6.83 -8.13
N VAL A 264 -12.06 6.47 -9.40
CA VAL A 264 -11.16 7.19 -10.32
C VAL A 264 -11.62 8.64 -10.50
N GLN A 265 -12.93 8.91 -10.61
CA GLN A 265 -13.42 10.27 -10.73
C GLN A 265 -13.23 11.07 -9.43
N VAL A 266 -13.40 10.45 -8.26
CA VAL A 266 -13.09 11.08 -6.97
C VAL A 266 -11.60 11.44 -6.90
N ASP A 267 -10.72 10.49 -7.20
CA ASP A 267 -9.26 10.68 -7.16
C ASP A 267 -8.80 11.81 -8.11
N LYS A 268 -9.36 11.87 -9.33
CA LYS A 268 -9.09 12.97 -10.27
C LYS A 268 -9.44 14.34 -9.67
N ARG A 269 -10.61 14.47 -9.03
CA ARG A 269 -11.01 15.71 -8.35
C ARG A 269 -10.07 16.07 -7.20
N MET A 270 -9.69 15.09 -6.37
CA MET A 270 -8.74 15.32 -5.27
C MET A 270 -7.35 15.76 -5.77
N LYS A 271 -6.88 15.19 -6.88
CA LYS A 271 -5.64 15.60 -7.56
C LYS A 271 -5.73 17.02 -8.11
N GLU A 272 -6.86 17.40 -8.70
CA GLU A 272 -7.09 18.77 -9.19
C GLU A 272 -7.11 19.79 -8.04
N MET A 273 -7.81 19.50 -6.95
CA MET A 273 -7.82 20.32 -5.74
C MET A 273 -6.41 20.49 -5.15
N SER A 274 -5.63 19.41 -5.14
CA SER A 274 -4.23 19.43 -4.68
C SER A 274 -3.29 20.26 -5.57
N ARG A 275 -3.62 20.46 -6.85
CA ARG A 275 -2.81 21.27 -7.79
C ARG A 275 -3.12 22.76 -7.71
N GLY A 276 -4.36 23.14 -7.36
CA GLY A 276 -4.65 24.50 -6.88
C GLY A 276 -3.87 24.84 -5.60
N ALA A 277 -3.40 23.78 -4.93
CA ALA A 277 -2.37 23.65 -3.89
C ALA A 277 -1.19 24.62 -3.83
N VAL A 278 -0.59 24.80 -5.01
CA VAL A 278 0.85 25.06 -5.21
C VAL A 278 1.05 26.39 -5.90
#